data_AF-A0AAE7I8P8-F1
#
_entry.id   AF-A0AAE7I8P8-F1
#
_cell.length_a   1.000
_cell.length_b   1.000
_cell.length_c   1.000
_cell.angle_alpha   90.00
_cell.angle_beta   90.00
_cell.angle_gamma   90.00
#
_symmetry.space_group_name_H-M   'P 1'
#
loop_
_entity.id
_entity.type
_entity.pdbx_description
1 polymer ?
#
loop_
_entity_poly.entity_id
_entity_poly.type
_entity_poly.pdbx_seq_one_letter_code
_entity_poly.pdbx_strand_id
1 'polypeptide(L)' 'MKMPVMVEVWSVDSLAECLDAVGPELYRKLWSFVPAEGESPKGKDIWHLLSEDEKRELVDAVHIEFPDDED' A
#
# COMPACT_ATOMS: atom_id res chain seq x y z
N MET A 1 4.81 -10.52 9.05
CA MET A 1 5.40 -9.17 8.89
C MET A 1 4.49 -8.15 9.56
N LYS A 2 5.04 -7.12 10.21
CA LYS A 2 4.25 -6.04 10.83
C LYS A 2 3.71 -5.12 9.73
N MET A 3 2.45 -4.71 9.82
CA MET A 3 1.89 -3.70 8.91
C MET A 3 2.46 -2.32 9.28
N PRO A 4 2.98 -1.53 8.32
CA PRO A 4 3.37 -0.15 8.58
C PRO A 4 2.15 0.71 8.95
N VAL A 5 2.33 1.67 9.85
CA VAL A 5 1.25 2.60 10.26
C VAL A 5 0.67 3.33 9.05
N MET A 6 1.52 3.68 8.07
CA MET A 6 1.08 4.27 6.81
C MET A 6 0.08 3.39 6.06
N VAL A 7 0.34 2.09 5.95
CA VAL A 7 -0.61 1.14 5.34
C VAL A 7 -1.89 1.02 6.16
N GLU A 8 -1.80 1.20 7.49
CA GLU A 8 -2.97 1.16 8.36
C GLU A 8 -3.91 2.36 8.14
N VAL A 9 -3.34 3.55 7.92
CA VAL A 9 -4.08 4.81 7.94
C VAL A 9 -4.39 5.38 6.56
N TRP A 10 -3.55 5.14 5.56
CA TRP A 10 -3.72 5.67 4.21
C TRP A 10 -4.70 4.87 3.38
N SER A 11 -5.36 5.58 2.47
CA SER A 11 -6.18 4.97 1.43
C SER A 11 -5.31 4.34 0.34
N VAL A 12 -5.85 3.34 -0.36
CA VAL A 12 -5.11 2.57 -1.35
C VAL A 12 -4.70 3.40 -2.55
N ASP A 13 -5.48 4.43 -2.90
CA ASP A 13 -5.10 5.40 -3.93
C ASP A 13 -3.88 6.22 -3.50
N SER A 14 -3.83 6.71 -2.26
CA SER A 14 -2.64 7.39 -1.73
C SER A 14 -1.43 6.48 -1.69
N LEU A 15 -1.58 5.21 -1.29
CA LEU A 15 -0.49 4.23 -1.34
C LEU A 15 -0.01 3.99 -2.78
N ALA A 16 -0.93 3.91 -3.75
CA ALA A 16 -0.59 3.70 -5.15
C ALA A 16 0.03 4.93 -5.82
N GLU A 17 -0.37 6.14 -5.40
CA GLU A 17 0.14 7.41 -5.94
C GLU A 17 1.48 7.83 -5.34
N CYS A 18 1.74 7.50 -4.07
CA CYS A 18 2.90 8.01 -3.34
C CYS A 18 4.04 7.01 -3.15
N LEU A 19 3.83 5.71 -3.39
CA LEU A 19 4.87 4.69 -3.24
C LEU A 19 5.49 4.35 -4.60
N ASP A 20 6.40 5.19 -5.10
CA ASP A 20 7.06 5.01 -6.41
C ASP A 20 7.92 3.74 -6.48
N ALA A 21 8.40 3.26 -5.32
CA ALA A 21 9.19 2.04 -5.20
C ALA A 21 8.39 0.73 -5.41
N VAL A 22 7.06 0.76 -5.51
CA VAL A 22 6.27 -0.44 -5.84
C VAL A 22 6.41 -0.82 -7.32
N GLY A 23 6.57 -2.12 -7.57
CA GLY A 23 6.64 -2.69 -8.90
C GLY A 23 5.32 -2.57 -9.68
N PRO A 24 5.36 -2.71 -11.01
CA PRO A 24 4.21 -2.46 -11.87
C PRO A 24 3.06 -3.46 -11.67
N GLU A 25 3.32 -4.64 -11.10
CA GLU A 25 2.28 -5.61 -10.77
C GLU A 25 1.49 -5.18 -9.53
N LEU A 26 2.20 -4.87 -8.45
CA LEU A 26 1.59 -4.39 -7.21
C LEU A 26 0.89 -3.04 -7.43
N TYR A 27 1.50 -2.11 -8.17
CA TYR A 27 0.88 -0.84 -8.56
C TYR A 27 -0.50 -1.05 -9.21
N ARG A 28 -0.60 -1.91 -10.22
CA ARG A 28 -1.88 -2.21 -10.90
C ARG A 28 -2.89 -2.85 -9.95
N LYS A 29 -2.42 -3.73 -9.07
CA LYS A 29 -3.28 -4.39 -8.08
C LYS A 29 -3.84 -3.37 -7.07
N LEU A 30 -3.04 -2.45 -6.56
CA LEU A 30 -3.50 -1.37 -5.69
C LEU A 30 -4.60 -0.55 -6.39
N TRP A 31 -4.35 -0.10 -7.62
CA TRP A 31 -5.37 0.61 -8.42
C TRP A 31 -6.65 -0.19 -8.69
N SER A 32 -6.57 -1.53 -8.71
CA SER A 32 -7.77 -2.38 -8.88
C SER A 32 -8.71 -2.39 -7.67
N PHE A 33 -8.23 -1.98 -6.48
CA PHE A 33 -9.06 -1.82 -5.29
C PHE A 33 -9.68 -0.42 -5.18
N VAL A 34 -9.22 0.54 -5.98
CA VAL A 34 -9.74 1.91 -5.99
C VAL A 34 -11.06 1.93 -6.78
N PRO A 35 -12.20 2.28 -6.16
CA PRO A 35 -13.47 2.34 -6.87
C PRO A 35 -13.50 3.56 -7.81
N ALA A 36 -14.30 3.47 -8.88
CA ALA A 36 -14.48 4.58 -9.81
C ALA A 36 -15.20 5.79 -9.17
N GLU A 37 -16.04 5.54 -8.17
CA GLU A 37 -16.75 6.55 -7.39
C GLU A 37 -16.78 6.14 -5.91
N GLY A 38 -16.70 7.11 -5.00
CA GLY A 38 -16.71 6.89 -3.56
C GLY A 38 -15.31 6.91 -2.93
N GLU A 39 -15.24 6.57 -1.64
CA GLU A 39 -13.98 6.58 -0.89
C GLU A 39 -13.16 5.33 -1.18
N SER A 40 -11.85 5.53 -1.42
CA SER A 40 -10.89 4.44 -1.57
C SER A 40 -10.70 3.69 -0.24
N PRO A 41 -10.66 2.34 -0.23
CA PRO A 41 -10.43 1.58 0.98
C PRO A 41 -9.07 1.92 1.60
N LYS A 42 -8.88 1.65 2.90
CA LYS A 42 -7.56 1.78 3.51
C LYS A 42 -6.66 0.61 3.16
N GLY A 43 -5.34 0.81 3.22
CA GLY A 43 -4.37 -0.27 3.02
C GLY A 43 -4.61 -1.47 3.95
N LYS A 44 -4.99 -1.23 5.22
CA LYS A 44 -5.36 -2.31 6.15
C LYS A 44 -6.54 -3.17 5.69
N ASP A 45 -7.48 -2.58 4.95
CA ASP A 45 -8.70 -3.28 4.53
C ASP A 45 -8.37 -4.31 3.43
N ILE A 46 -7.38 -4.02 2.59
CA ILE A 46 -6.91 -4.91 1.52
C ILE A 46 -5.73 -5.81 1.93
N TRP A 47 -5.12 -5.57 3.10
CA TRP A 47 -3.88 -6.25 3.49
C TRP A 47 -3.98 -7.77 3.45
N HIS A 48 -5.11 -8.32 3.86
CA HIS A 48 -5.35 -9.77 3.85
C HIS A 48 -5.52 -10.37 2.44
N LEU A 49 -5.75 -9.52 1.42
CA LEU A 49 -5.87 -9.89 0.01
C LEU A 49 -4.51 -9.84 -0.73
N LEU A 50 -3.49 -9.30 -0.08
CA LEU A 50 -2.13 -9.28 -0.59
C LEU A 50 -1.39 -10.58 -0.25
N SER A 51 -0.59 -11.06 -1.18
CA SER A 51 0.36 -12.15 -0.95
C SER A 51 1.47 -11.70 0.01
N GLU A 52 2.21 -12.64 0.59
CA GLU A 52 3.34 -12.26 1.45
C GLU A 52 4.44 -11.49 0.69
N ASP A 53 4.64 -11.80 -0.59
CA ASP A 53 5.59 -11.07 -1.45
C ASP A 53 5.12 -9.65 -1.73
N GLU A 54 3.85 -9.46 -2.07
CA GLU A 54 3.25 -8.13 -2.30
C GLU A 54 3.25 -7.29 -1.02
N LYS A 55 2.95 -7.90 0.13
CA LYS A 55 3.05 -7.20 1.41
C LYS A 55 4.49 -6.75 1.66
N ARG A 56 5.48 -7.61 1.38
CA ARG A 56 6.89 -7.30 1.62
C ARG A 56 7.34 -6.16 0.73
N GLU A 57 6.98 -6.21 -0.55
CA GLU A 57 7.23 -5.13 -1.49
C GLU A 57 6.57 -3.81 -1.05
N LEU A 58 5.33 -3.85 -0.58
CA LEU A 58 4.65 -2.67 -0.06
C LEU A 58 5.35 -2.09 1.18
N VAL A 59 5.80 -2.96 2.09
CA VAL A 59 6.57 -2.58 3.28
C VAL A 59 7.89 -1.95 2.88
N ASP A 60 8.65 -2.60 2.00
CA ASP A 60 9.93 -2.11 1.51
C ASP A 60 9.76 -0.75 0.83
N ALA A 61 8.70 -0.57 0.02
CA ALA A 61 8.39 0.71 -0.60
C ALA A 61 8.10 1.82 0.42
N VAL A 62 7.32 1.53 1.48
CA VAL A 62 7.09 2.49 2.56
C VAL A 62 8.40 2.88 3.26
N HIS A 63 9.29 1.93 3.52
CA HIS A 63 10.58 2.22 4.18
C HIS A 63 11.53 3.02 3.29
N ILE A 64 11.48 2.81 1.96
CA ILE A 64 12.29 3.55 0.99
C ILE A 64 11.82 5.01 0.89
N GLU A 65 10.52 5.23 0.77
CA GLU A 65 9.95 6.56 0.54
C GLU A 65 9.80 7.37 1.83
N PHE A 66 9.53 6.68 2.95
CA PHE A 66 9.25 7.30 4.26
C PHE A 66 10.08 6.64 5.37
N PRO A 67 11.42 6.82 5.36
CA PRO A 67 12.32 6.17 6.31
C PRO A 67 12.14 6.65 7.77
N ASP A 68 11.51 7.81 7.99
CA ASP A 68 11.30 8.39 9.32
C ASP A 68 9.95 7.99 9.97
N ASP A 69 9.06 7.32 9.24
CA ASP A 69 7.71 6.92 9.70
C ASP A 69 7.66 5.46 10.21
N GLU A 70 8.78 4.92 10.71
CA GLU A 70 8.88 3.52 11.17
C GLU A 70 8.15 3.21 12.51
N ASP A 71 7.61 4.21 13.23
CA ASP A 71 7.02 4.04 14.58
C ASP A 71 5.57 4.49 14.75
#